data_AF-A0A0U3PIZ4-F1
#
_entry.id   AF-A0A0U3PIZ4-F1
#
_cell.length_a   1.000
_cell.length_b   1.000
_cell.length_c   1.000
_cell.angle_alpha   90.00
_cell.angle_beta   90.00
_cell.angle_gamma   90.00
#
_symmetry.space_group_name_H-M   'P 1'
#
loop_
_entity.id
_entity.type
_entity.pdbx_description
1 polymer ?
#
loop_
_entity_poly.entity_id
_entity_poly.type
_entity_poly.pdbx_seq_one_letter_code
_entity_poly.pdbx_strand_id
1 'polypeptide(L)'
;MPHTQLLMPAAGAPPGWALPRWEQHLPSTGLHFDASTAQATLAALAGSMITLAGFVVTAITITIQTVQSACCNAAPTRANPLRYEYLPTDKGQDFFGVLATINAWGDRRMTDDDGIPVVMHHTTCGHDTHTKVVCSSCDEIDGGTLAARWTAGTFGTASTAPVECAS
;
A
#
# COMPACT_ATOMS: atom_id res chain seq x y z
N MET A 1 62.77 -52.08 16.56
CA MET A 1 61.88 -51.80 15.42
C MET A 1 61.16 -50.49 15.69
N PRO A 2 61.16 -49.53 14.75
CA PRO A 2 61.00 -48.10 15.06
C PRO A 2 59.54 -47.64 15.04
N HIS A 3 59.23 -46.65 15.88
CA HIS A 3 57.97 -45.91 15.90
C HIS A 3 57.91 -44.93 14.71
N THR A 4 56.92 -45.10 13.84
CA THR A 4 56.61 -44.16 12.75
C THR A 4 55.72 -43.03 13.29
N GLN A 5 56.32 -41.85 13.47
CA GLN A 5 55.60 -40.58 13.70
C GLN A 5 54.96 -40.12 12.39
N LEU A 6 53.64 -40.02 12.35
CA LEU A 6 52.89 -39.41 11.25
C LEU A 6 52.93 -37.88 11.41
N LEU A 7 53.73 -37.22 10.57
CA LEU A 7 53.67 -35.77 10.34
C LEU A 7 52.34 -35.42 9.65
N MET A 8 51.45 -34.71 10.36
CA MET A 8 50.35 -33.99 9.73
C MET A 8 50.91 -32.79 8.94
N PRO A 9 50.63 -32.65 7.64
CA PRO A 9 50.97 -31.44 6.91
C PRO A 9 50.04 -30.31 7.35
N ALA A 10 50.63 -29.19 7.78
CA ALA A 10 49.92 -27.94 7.99
C ALA A 10 49.27 -27.52 6.67
N ALA A 11 47.94 -27.58 6.61
CA ALA A 11 47.16 -27.08 5.48
C ALA A 11 47.36 -25.56 5.39
N GLY A 12 48.18 -25.13 4.44
CA GLY A 12 48.30 -23.72 4.06
C GLY A 12 46.96 -23.21 3.54
N ALA A 13 46.53 -22.05 4.02
CA ALA A 13 45.34 -21.36 3.53
C ALA A 13 45.45 -21.11 2.00
N PRO A 14 44.37 -21.29 1.23
CA PRO A 14 44.42 -21.16 -0.23
C PRO A 14 44.74 -19.71 -0.67
N PRO A 15 45.47 -19.51 -1.78
CA PRO A 15 46.01 -18.23 -2.24
C PRO A 15 44.97 -17.23 -2.82
N GLY A 16 43.70 -17.33 -2.41
CA GLY A 16 42.60 -16.44 -2.85
C GLY A 16 41.86 -15.75 -1.71
N TRP A 17 42.18 -16.05 -0.45
CA TRP A 17 41.59 -15.41 0.73
C TRP A 17 42.50 -14.30 1.26
N ALA A 18 42.93 -13.41 0.38
CA ALA A 18 43.50 -12.13 0.80
C ALA A 18 42.35 -11.24 1.27
N LEU A 19 41.90 -11.44 2.52
CA LEU A 19 41.02 -10.47 3.17
C LEU A 19 41.65 -9.08 2.99
N PRO A 20 40.91 -8.07 2.52
CA PRO A 20 41.43 -6.72 2.46
C PRO A 20 41.89 -6.36 3.87
N ARG A 21 43.20 -6.19 4.04
CA ARG A 21 43.83 -6.00 5.36
C ARG A 21 43.69 -4.52 5.77
N TRP A 22 42.46 -4.00 5.70
CA TRP A 22 42.05 -2.62 6.04
C TRP A 22 42.28 -2.33 7.52
N GLU A 23 42.32 -3.37 8.35
CA GLU A 23 42.69 -3.33 9.77
C GLU A 23 44.07 -2.70 10.03
N GLN A 24 44.98 -2.74 9.07
CA GLN A 24 46.31 -2.11 9.19
C GLN A 24 46.25 -0.58 9.21
N HIS A 25 45.15 0.00 8.73
CA HIS A 25 44.93 1.45 8.69
C HIS A 25 44.05 1.92 9.85
N LEU A 26 43.65 1.01 10.75
CA LEU A 26 42.94 1.40 11.96
C LEU A 26 43.94 2.16 12.87
N PRO A 27 43.60 3.37 13.33
CA PRO A 27 44.45 4.10 14.26
C PRO A 27 44.69 3.26 15.52
N SER A 28 45.93 3.24 15.99
CA SER A 28 46.37 2.47 17.17
C SER A 28 45.89 3.07 18.51
N THR A 29 45.32 4.27 18.48
CA THR A 29 44.46 4.77 19.56
C THR A 29 43.17 3.97 19.53
N GLY A 30 42.92 3.18 20.58
CA GLY A 30 41.71 2.37 20.69
C GLY A 30 40.45 3.19 20.41
N LEU A 31 39.39 2.54 19.92
CA LEU A 31 38.10 3.19 19.70
C LEU A 31 37.61 3.80 21.02
N HIS A 32 37.86 5.09 21.22
CA HIS A 32 37.33 5.82 22.36
C HIS A 32 35.85 6.09 22.06
N PHE A 33 34.97 5.38 22.74
CA PHE A 33 33.53 5.63 22.68
C PHE A 33 33.25 6.97 23.38
N ASP A 34 32.93 7.99 22.58
CA ASP A 34 32.45 9.25 23.09
C ASP A 34 30.92 9.17 23.24
N ALA A 35 30.45 9.07 24.49
CA ALA A 35 29.04 8.97 24.80
C ALA A 35 28.23 10.16 24.27
N SER A 36 28.81 11.35 24.16
CA SER A 36 28.11 12.53 23.63
C SER A 36 27.88 12.43 22.12
N THR A 37 28.83 11.86 21.38
CA THR A 37 28.70 11.61 19.93
C THR A 37 27.69 10.51 19.64
N ALA A 38 27.72 9.42 20.42
CA ALA A 38 26.72 8.36 20.34
C ALA A 38 25.31 8.88 20.68
N GLN A 39 25.17 9.68 21.74
CA GLN A 39 23.89 10.30 22.10
C GLN A 39 23.39 11.27 21.01
N ALA A 40 24.27 12.08 20.41
CA ALA A 40 23.89 13.03 19.36
C ALA A 40 23.38 12.32 18.10
N THR A 41 24.04 11.25 17.67
CA THR A 41 23.61 10.46 16.51
C THR A 41 22.27 9.75 16.77
N LEU A 42 22.07 9.17 17.96
CA LEU A 42 20.80 8.58 18.35
C LEU A 42 19.67 9.61 18.41
N ALA A 43 19.94 10.80 18.97
CA ALA A 43 18.97 11.88 19.01
C ALA A 43 18.57 12.35 17.60
N ALA A 44 19.53 12.45 16.68
CA ALA A 44 19.26 12.81 15.29
C ALA A 44 18.39 11.76 14.57
N LEU A 45 18.67 10.46 14.78
CA LEU A 45 17.87 9.37 14.23
C LEU A 45 16.44 9.37 14.81
N ALA A 46 16.31 9.54 16.13
CA ALA A 46 15.01 9.60 16.80
C ALA A 46 14.18 10.79 16.28
N GLY A 47 14.78 11.98 16.19
CA GLY A 47 14.12 13.17 15.64
C GLY A 47 13.66 12.99 14.19
N SER A 48 14.49 12.34 13.37
CA SER A 48 14.15 12.04 11.97
C SER A 48 12.98 11.06 11.88
N MET A 49 12.97 10.00 12.68
CA MET A 49 11.89 9.00 12.71
C MET A 49 10.56 9.58 13.18
N ILE A 50 10.58 10.44 14.21
CA ILE A 50 9.37 11.14 14.69
C ILE A 50 8.81 12.04 13.59
N THR A 51 9.67 12.79 12.91
CA THR A 51 9.26 13.68 11.81
C THR A 51 8.66 12.90 10.64
N LEU A 52 9.30 11.79 10.25
CA LEU A 52 8.83 10.92 9.18
C LEU A 52 7.48 10.30 9.53
N ALA A 53 7.32 9.79 10.75
CA ALA A 53 6.05 9.22 11.20
C ALA A 53 4.93 10.27 11.16
N GLY A 54 5.18 11.49 11.63
CA GLY A 54 4.21 12.59 11.54
C GLY A 54 3.82 12.93 10.09
N PHE A 55 4.80 12.97 9.18
CA PHE A 55 4.54 13.22 7.76
C PHE A 55 3.69 12.11 7.13
N VAL A 56 4.03 10.84 7.39
CA VAL A 56 3.29 9.68 6.87
C VAL A 56 1.86 9.68 7.40
N VAL A 57 1.66 9.89 8.70
CA VAL A 57 0.31 9.97 9.30
C VAL A 57 -0.49 11.12 8.68
N THR A 58 0.14 12.27 8.46
CA THR A 58 -0.51 13.42 7.81
C THR A 58 -0.90 13.10 6.37
N ALA A 59 0.00 12.50 5.59
CA ALA A 59 -0.27 12.11 4.21
C ALA A 59 -1.41 11.08 4.10
N ILE A 60 -1.41 10.07 4.99
CA ILE A 60 -2.49 9.08 5.08
C ILE A 60 -3.80 9.78 5.44
N THR A 61 -3.79 10.66 6.44
CA THR A 61 -4.99 11.37 6.89
C THR A 61 -5.58 12.22 5.77
N ILE A 62 -4.75 12.99 5.05
CA ILE A 62 -5.19 13.81 3.92
C ILE A 62 -5.79 12.93 2.82
N THR A 63 -5.15 11.80 2.51
CA THR A 63 -5.66 10.87 1.49
C THR A 63 -7.02 10.31 1.89
N ILE A 64 -7.16 9.85 3.14
CA ILE A 64 -8.42 9.34 3.68
C ILE A 64 -9.51 10.42 3.64
N GLN A 65 -9.22 11.64 4.11
CA GLN A 65 -10.17 12.76 4.11
C GLN A 65 -10.60 13.13 2.68
N THR A 66 -9.67 13.09 1.73
CA THR A 66 -9.97 13.37 0.32
C THR A 66 -10.90 12.32 -0.27
N VAL A 67 -10.64 11.04 -0.02
CA VAL A 67 -11.51 9.94 -0.48
C VAL A 67 -12.87 10.00 0.21
N GLN A 68 -12.90 10.20 1.53
CA GLN A 68 -14.13 10.29 2.30
C GLN A 68 -15.01 11.42 1.81
N SER A 69 -14.48 12.63 1.65
CA SER A 69 -15.27 13.78 1.17
C SER A 69 -15.79 13.61 -0.26
N ALA A 70 -15.10 12.83 -1.10
CA ALA A 70 -15.58 12.51 -2.44
C ALA A 70 -16.67 11.42 -2.43
N CYS A 71 -16.51 10.39 -1.60
CA CYS A 71 -17.31 9.16 -1.67
C CYS A 71 -18.45 9.09 -0.64
N CYS A 72 -18.33 9.74 0.52
CA CYS A 72 -19.24 9.54 1.65
C CYS A 72 -19.55 10.83 2.42
N ASN A 73 -20.80 11.01 2.83
CA ASN A 73 -21.25 12.04 3.76
C ASN A 73 -21.61 11.44 5.11
N ALA A 74 -21.22 12.10 6.20
CA ALA A 74 -21.62 11.70 7.55
C ALA A 74 -23.04 12.22 7.85
N ALA A 75 -23.97 11.31 8.15
CA ALA A 75 -25.32 11.63 8.57
C ALA A 75 -25.59 11.10 9.99
N PRO A 76 -26.27 11.86 10.88
CA PRO A 76 -26.59 11.38 12.22
C PRO A 76 -27.58 10.21 12.15
N THR A 77 -27.26 9.10 12.79
CA THR A 77 -28.18 7.98 12.94
C THR A 77 -29.14 8.25 14.10
N ARG A 78 -30.37 7.72 14.05
CA ARG A 78 -31.37 7.86 15.12
C ARG A 78 -31.08 6.98 16.36
N ALA A 79 -29.86 6.45 16.48
CA ALA A 79 -29.45 5.56 17.56
C ALA A 79 -29.11 6.33 18.85
N ASN A 80 -29.29 5.68 20.00
CA ASN A 80 -28.81 6.16 21.30
C ASN A 80 -27.79 5.14 21.84
N PRO A 81 -26.49 5.48 21.97
CA PRO A 81 -25.88 6.80 21.78
C PRO A 81 -25.83 7.26 20.31
N LEU A 82 -25.77 8.59 20.11
CA LEU A 82 -25.66 9.21 18.79
C LEU A 82 -24.42 8.67 18.06
N ARG A 83 -24.64 8.12 16.87
CA ARG A 83 -23.59 7.66 15.94
C ARG A 83 -23.75 8.39 14.62
N TYR A 84 -22.69 8.37 13.82
CA TYR A 84 -22.72 8.86 12.45
C TYR A 84 -22.64 7.66 11.51
N GLU A 85 -23.52 7.65 10.52
CA GLU A 85 -23.49 6.70 9.41
C GLU A 85 -22.88 7.40 8.19
N TYR A 86 -21.99 6.71 7.49
CA TYR A 86 -21.37 7.21 6.27
C TYR A 86 -22.20 6.78 5.07
N LEU A 87 -23.02 7.69 4.57
CA LEU A 87 -23.85 7.45 3.40
C LEU A 87 -23.07 7.81 2.13
N PRO A 88 -23.12 6.98 1.08
CA PRO A 88 -22.41 7.28 -0.16
C PRO A 88 -23.00 8.52 -0.86
N THR A 89 -22.13 9.39 -1.34
CA THR A 89 -22.48 10.52 -2.24
C THR A 89 -22.91 9.99 -3.61
N ASP A 90 -23.49 10.82 -4.47
CA ASP A 90 -23.80 10.43 -5.86
C ASP A 90 -22.53 9.92 -6.59
N LYS A 91 -21.39 10.62 -6.41
CA LYS A 91 -20.10 10.18 -6.95
C LYS A 91 -19.64 8.84 -6.34
N GLY A 92 -19.90 8.62 -5.06
CA GLY A 92 -19.60 7.36 -4.37
C GLY A 92 -20.47 6.21 -4.87
N GLN A 93 -21.74 6.48 -5.18
CA GLN A 93 -22.65 5.49 -5.77
C GLN A 93 -22.21 5.11 -7.19
N ASP A 94 -21.86 6.09 -8.03
CA ASP A 94 -21.32 5.84 -9.37
C ASP A 94 -20.02 5.01 -9.33
N PHE A 95 -19.22 5.16 -8.28
CA PHE A 95 -17.96 4.44 -8.10
C PHE A 95 -18.13 2.95 -7.80
N PHE A 96 -19.30 2.51 -7.33
CA PHE A 96 -19.57 1.10 -7.03
C PHE A 96 -19.29 0.19 -8.23
N GLY A 97 -19.63 0.61 -9.46
CA GLY A 97 -19.38 -0.17 -10.67
C GLY A 97 -17.89 -0.46 -10.93
N VAL A 98 -17.01 0.46 -10.55
CA VAL A 98 -15.56 0.28 -10.64
C VAL A 98 -15.09 -0.78 -9.66
N LEU A 99 -15.53 -0.70 -8.40
CA LEU A 99 -15.21 -1.68 -7.36
C LEU A 99 -15.67 -3.09 -7.75
N ALA A 100 -16.91 -3.19 -8.25
CA ALA A 100 -17.49 -4.44 -8.70
C ALA A 100 -16.71 -5.05 -9.89
N THR A 101 -16.12 -4.22 -10.76
CA THR A 101 -15.28 -4.67 -11.87
C THR A 101 -13.92 -5.17 -11.40
N ILE A 102 -13.31 -4.50 -10.40
CA ILE A 102 -12.04 -4.92 -9.79
C ILE A 102 -12.22 -6.25 -9.06
N ASN A 103 -13.31 -6.42 -8.32
CA ASN A 103 -13.65 -7.67 -7.64
C ASN A 103 -13.77 -8.82 -8.66
N ALA A 104 -14.55 -8.65 -9.74
CA ALA A 104 -14.67 -9.66 -10.79
C ALA A 104 -13.34 -9.97 -11.51
N TRP A 105 -12.40 -9.02 -11.56
CA TRP A 105 -11.04 -9.29 -12.03
C TRP A 105 -10.24 -10.13 -11.02
N GLY A 106 -10.35 -9.80 -9.72
CA GLY A 106 -9.75 -10.56 -8.62
C GLY A 106 -10.20 -12.02 -8.62
N ASP A 107 -11.50 -12.27 -8.69
CA ASP A 107 -12.07 -13.63 -8.73
C ASP A 107 -11.52 -14.46 -9.91
N ARG A 108 -11.26 -13.82 -11.05
CA ARG A 108 -10.70 -14.51 -12.23
C ARG A 108 -9.20 -14.76 -12.15
N ARG A 109 -8.46 -14.04 -11.31
CA ARG A 109 -6.98 -13.98 -11.36
C ARG A 109 -6.30 -14.36 -10.06
N MET A 110 -7.00 -14.27 -8.95
CA MET A 110 -6.45 -14.40 -7.60
C MET A 110 -7.15 -15.48 -6.79
N THR A 111 -8.24 -16.08 -7.32
CA THR A 111 -8.85 -17.25 -6.70
C THR A 111 -7.94 -18.45 -6.83
N ASP A 112 -7.58 -19.01 -5.67
CA ASP A 112 -6.88 -20.27 -5.50
C ASP A 112 -7.88 -21.38 -5.10
N ASP A 113 -7.37 -22.51 -4.59
CA ASP A 113 -8.20 -23.65 -4.21
C ASP A 113 -9.16 -23.34 -3.03
N ASP A 114 -8.96 -22.23 -2.31
CA ASP A 114 -9.84 -21.80 -1.21
C ASP A 114 -11.12 -21.10 -1.71
N GLY A 115 -11.24 -20.88 -3.03
CA GLY A 115 -12.45 -20.39 -3.68
C GLY A 115 -12.58 -18.87 -3.74
N ILE A 116 -13.73 -18.38 -4.19
CA ILE A 116 -14.00 -16.95 -4.35
C ILE A 116 -14.30 -16.34 -2.97
N PRO A 117 -13.53 -15.32 -2.51
CA PRO A 117 -13.66 -14.80 -1.15
C PRO A 117 -14.92 -13.93 -0.95
N VAL A 118 -15.45 -13.33 -2.02
CA VAL A 118 -16.62 -12.43 -1.96
C VAL A 118 -17.53 -12.70 -3.15
N VAL A 119 -18.78 -13.10 -2.87
CA VAL A 119 -19.84 -13.24 -3.89
C VAL A 119 -20.80 -12.06 -3.77
N MET A 120 -20.99 -11.32 -4.86
CA MET A 120 -22.00 -10.25 -4.92
C MET A 120 -23.37 -10.86 -5.17
N HIS A 121 -24.38 -10.35 -4.47
CA HIS A 121 -25.74 -10.89 -4.52
C HIS A 121 -26.76 -9.77 -4.71
N HIS A 122 -27.67 -9.95 -5.67
CA HIS A 122 -28.74 -8.98 -5.89
C HIS A 122 -29.86 -9.18 -4.87
N THR A 123 -29.93 -8.27 -3.91
CA THR A 123 -30.86 -8.33 -2.78
C THR A 123 -32.34 -8.41 -3.18
N THR A 124 -32.72 -7.88 -4.34
CA THR A 124 -34.12 -7.92 -4.81
C THR A 124 -34.50 -9.28 -5.39
N CYS A 125 -33.62 -9.94 -6.15
CA CYS A 125 -33.97 -11.18 -6.86
C CYS A 125 -33.34 -12.44 -6.25
N GLY A 126 -32.43 -12.32 -5.30
CA GLY A 126 -31.84 -13.48 -4.66
C GLY A 126 -30.77 -14.20 -5.49
N HIS A 127 -30.27 -13.60 -6.57
CA HIS A 127 -29.28 -14.23 -7.44
C HIS A 127 -27.89 -13.65 -7.24
N ASP A 128 -26.89 -14.52 -7.30
CA ASP A 128 -25.50 -14.11 -7.35
C ASP A 128 -25.23 -13.37 -8.67
N THR A 129 -24.48 -12.27 -8.57
CA THR A 129 -24.22 -11.37 -9.68
C THR A 129 -22.73 -11.24 -9.94
N HIS A 130 -22.41 -11.11 -11.22
CA HIS A 130 -21.06 -10.82 -11.69
C HIS A 130 -21.08 -9.58 -12.57
N THR A 131 -20.07 -8.75 -12.41
CA THR A 131 -19.93 -7.52 -13.19
C THR A 131 -19.56 -7.86 -14.63
N LYS A 132 -20.31 -7.29 -15.56
CA LYS A 132 -19.98 -7.26 -17.00
C LYS A 132 -19.85 -5.82 -17.45
N VAL A 133 -18.75 -5.53 -18.14
CA VAL A 133 -18.63 -4.31 -18.94
C VAL A 133 -19.07 -4.67 -20.35
N VAL A 134 -19.96 -3.87 -20.95
CA VAL A 134 -20.50 -4.09 -22.30
C VAL A 134 -20.73 -2.75 -23.00
N CYS A 135 -20.81 -2.74 -24.34
CA CYS A 135 -21.30 -1.57 -25.07
C CYS A 135 -22.79 -1.36 -24.79
N SER A 136 -23.18 -0.13 -24.44
CA SER A 136 -24.59 0.19 -24.12
C SER A 136 -25.55 0.11 -25.31
N SER A 137 -25.04 -0.02 -26.54
CA SER A 137 -25.87 -0.09 -27.76
C SER A 137 -26.02 -1.51 -28.32
N CYS A 138 -25.07 -2.41 -28.08
CA CYS A 138 -25.06 -3.74 -28.67
C CYS A 138 -24.72 -4.87 -27.69
N ASP A 139 -24.51 -4.56 -26.40
CA ASP A 139 -24.19 -5.53 -25.33
C ASP A 139 -22.92 -6.37 -25.52
N GLU A 140 -22.08 -5.98 -26.49
CA GLU A 140 -20.79 -6.62 -26.77
C GLU A 140 -19.63 -5.68 -26.43
N ILE A 141 -18.51 -6.23 -25.96
CA ILE A 141 -17.27 -5.48 -25.80
C ILE A 141 -16.08 -6.43 -25.95
N ASP A 142 -15.06 -5.99 -26.67
CA ASP A 142 -13.74 -6.61 -26.62
C ASP A 142 -12.67 -5.52 -26.40
N GLY A 143 -11.53 -5.89 -25.82
CA GLY A 143 -10.46 -4.93 -25.56
C GLY A 143 -9.79 -4.37 -26.81
N GLY A 144 -9.98 -5.00 -27.98
CA GLY A 144 -9.34 -4.64 -29.24
C GLY A 144 -10.13 -3.69 -30.13
N THR A 145 -11.44 -3.59 -29.91
CA THR A 145 -12.40 -2.74 -30.64
C THR A 145 -12.73 -1.45 -29.88
N LEU A 146 -12.21 -1.30 -28.66
CA LEU A 146 -12.31 -0.08 -27.89
C LEU A 146 -11.27 0.94 -28.34
N ALA A 147 -11.75 2.05 -28.90
CA ALA A 147 -10.93 3.22 -29.20
C ALA A 147 -11.30 4.38 -28.26
N ALA A 148 -10.31 4.94 -27.57
CA ALA A 148 -10.49 6.16 -26.79
C ALA A 148 -10.52 7.38 -27.72
N ARG A 149 -11.57 8.19 -27.62
CA ARG A 149 -11.66 9.49 -28.30
C ARG A 149 -11.61 10.60 -27.27
N TRP A 150 -10.55 11.42 -27.32
CA TRP A 150 -10.45 12.63 -26.51
C TRP A 150 -11.51 13.64 -26.95
N THR A 151 -12.20 14.23 -25.99
CA THR A 151 -13.14 15.33 -26.21
C THR A 151 -12.52 16.64 -25.71
N ALA A 152 -13.05 17.79 -26.13
CA ALA A 152 -12.58 19.10 -25.64
C ALA A 152 -12.93 19.37 -24.16
N GLY A 153 -13.53 18.40 -23.46
CA GLY A 153 -13.85 18.51 -22.05
C GLY A 153 -12.59 18.53 -21.20
N THR A 154 -12.55 19.43 -20.22
CA THR A 154 -11.57 19.41 -19.15
C THR A 154 -12.18 18.72 -17.94
N PHE A 155 -11.38 17.93 -17.21
CA PHE A 155 -11.79 17.48 -15.89
C PHE A 155 -11.97 18.73 -15.01
N GLY A 156 -13.17 18.91 -14.45
CA GLY A 156 -13.41 20.01 -13.52
C GLY A 156 -12.39 19.94 -12.38
N THR A 157 -11.76 21.07 -12.04
CA THR A 157 -10.96 21.16 -10.83
C THR A 157 -11.88 20.80 -9.66
N ALA A 158 -11.51 19.79 -8.86
CA ALA A 158 -12.28 19.40 -7.69
C ALA A 158 -12.60 20.67 -6.87
N SER A 159 -13.87 21.05 -6.84
CA SER A 159 -14.33 22.17 -6.01
C SER A 159 -14.06 21.77 -4.57
N THR A 160 -13.10 22.44 -3.93
CA THR A 160 -12.85 22.38 -2.49
C THR A 160 -13.84 23.24 -1.71
N ALA A 161 -14.94 23.68 -2.33
CA ALA A 161 -15.97 24.43 -1.62
C ALA A 161 -16.53 23.56 -0.48
N PRO A 162 -16.57 24.08 0.77
CA PRO A 162 -17.26 23.41 1.86
C PRO A 162 -18.72 23.20 1.45
N VAL A 163 -19.22 21.98 1.59
CA VAL A 163 -20.66 21.71 1.47
C VAL A 163 -21.31 22.35 2.70
N GLU A 164 -21.90 23.53 2.54
CA GLU A 164 -22.81 24.09 3.54
C GLU A 164 -24.03 23.18 3.64
N CYS A 165 -24.10 22.39 4.72
CA CYS A 165 -25.28 21.63 5.05
C CYS A 165 -26.44 22.60 5.37
N ALA A 166 -27.47 22.57 4.54
CA ALA A 166 -28.76 23.16 4.91
C ALA A 166 -29.27 22.45 6.17
N SER A 167 -29.62 23.27 7.17
CA SER A 167 -30.17 22.91 8.48
C SER A 167 -31.49 22.16 8.43
#